data_AF-A0A0F2NIY9-F1
#
_entry.id   AF-A0A0F2NIY9-F1
#
_cell.length_a   1.000
_cell.length_b   1.000
_cell.length_c   1.000
_cell.angle_alpha   90.00
_cell.angle_beta   90.00
_cell.angle_gamma   90.00
#
_symmetry.space_group_name_H-M   'P 1'
#
loop_
_entity.id
_entity.type
_entity.pdbx_description
1 polymer ?
#
loop_
_entity_poly.entity_id
_entity_poly.type
_entity_poly.pdbx_seq_one_letter_code
_entity_poly.pdbx_strand_id
1 'polypeptide(L)'
;MKSHKIYSIHAVKLPARASRRAVRTHLNADTLLALVRKDFQTIPDTRADNAKISLDDALMSALAMFQLKDPSLLAFDKRRRGEPENLHTVFGITTIPCDSQMRTLLDPLALSFLRAPFRTVFRQVQ
;
A
#
# COMPACT_ATOMS: atom_id res chain seq x y z
N MET A 1 1.11 -15.94 -29.61
CA MET A 1 0.45 -15.61 -28.31
C MET A 1 1.53 -15.10 -27.37
N LYS A 2 1.45 -13.85 -26.89
CA LYS A 2 2.46 -13.32 -25.95
C LYS A 2 2.29 -14.03 -24.60
N SER A 3 3.35 -14.61 -24.08
CA SER A 3 3.36 -15.21 -22.74
C SER A 3 3.06 -14.12 -21.72
N HIS A 4 1.90 -14.18 -21.06
CA HIS A 4 1.59 -13.29 -19.96
C HIS A 4 2.41 -13.76 -18.75
N LYS A 5 3.46 -13.01 -18.41
CA LYS A 5 4.17 -13.18 -17.14
C LYS A 5 3.16 -12.96 -16.00
N ILE A 6 2.90 -14.01 -15.22
CA ILE A 6 2.15 -13.90 -13.98
C ILE A 6 3.16 -13.59 -12.89
N TYR A 7 3.08 -12.38 -12.32
CA TYR A 7 3.99 -11.96 -11.27
C TYR A 7 3.47 -12.37 -9.89
N SER A 8 4.40 -12.59 -8.95
CA SER A 8 4.08 -12.95 -7.56
C SER A 8 3.27 -11.84 -6.89
N ILE A 9 2.25 -12.24 -6.13
CA ILE A 9 1.45 -11.34 -5.28
C ILE A 9 2.16 -10.99 -3.97
N HIS A 10 3.20 -11.75 -3.64
CA HIS A 10 4.02 -11.60 -2.44
C HIS A 10 5.29 -10.83 -2.79
N ALA A 11 5.69 -9.95 -1.87
CA ALA A 11 6.89 -9.16 -2.01
C ALA A 11 8.12 -10.04 -2.20
N VAL A 12 8.83 -9.77 -3.29
CA VAL A 12 10.22 -10.21 -3.42
C VAL A 12 11.07 -9.19 -2.68
N LYS A 13 11.86 -9.65 -1.70
CA LYS A 13 12.73 -8.80 -0.89
C LYS A 13 13.84 -8.21 -1.78
N LEU A 14 13.57 -7.04 -2.37
CA LEU A 14 14.53 -6.31 -3.18
C LEU A 14 15.30 -5.34 -2.28
N PRO A 15 16.65 -5.38 -2.25
CA PRO A 15 17.43 -4.44 -1.47
C PRO A 15 17.22 -3.03 -2.04
N ALA A 16 16.82 -2.09 -1.19
CA ALA A 16 16.73 -0.69 -1.57
C ALA A 16 18.11 -0.20 -2.04
N ARG A 17 18.17 0.35 -3.26
CA ARG A 17 19.41 0.90 -3.80
C ARG A 17 19.69 2.23 -3.10
N ALA A 18 20.80 2.31 -2.37
CA ALA A 18 21.21 3.53 -1.68
C ALA A 18 21.35 4.69 -2.70
N SER A 19 20.48 5.69 -2.56
CA SER A 19 20.54 6.92 -3.35
C SER A 19 21.62 7.85 -2.77
N ARG A 20 22.50 8.38 -3.64
CA ARG A 20 23.50 9.40 -3.25
C ARG A 20 22.91 10.81 -3.15
N ARG A 21 21.60 10.98 -3.30
CA ARG A 21 20.96 12.30 -3.24
C ARG A 21 20.74 12.72 -1.79
N ALA A 22 21.04 13.98 -1.48
CA ALA A 22 20.61 14.59 -0.23
C ALA A 22 19.07 14.70 -0.24
N VAL A 23 18.42 13.96 0.64
CA VAL A 23 16.96 13.92 0.78
C VAL A 23 16.62 14.39 2.19
N ARG A 24 15.55 15.19 2.34
CA ARG A 24 15.08 15.63 3.67
C ARG A 24 14.69 14.41 4.48
N THR A 25 15.19 14.30 5.71
CA THR A 25 15.00 13.12 6.57
C THR A 25 13.53 12.81 6.85
N HIS A 26 12.72 13.83 7.11
CA HIS A 26 11.32 13.67 7.53
C HIS A 26 10.29 13.95 6.44
N LEU A 27 10.70 14.63 5.37
CA LEU A 27 9.82 15.05 4.28
C LEU A 27 10.28 14.46 2.95
N ASN A 28 10.16 13.15 2.83
CA ASN A 28 10.40 12.39 1.61
C ASN A 28 9.36 11.27 1.47
N ALA A 29 9.16 10.78 0.25
CA ALA A 29 8.11 9.79 -0.04
C ALA A 29 8.24 8.53 0.82
N ASP A 30 9.44 7.96 0.95
CA ASP A 30 9.68 6.73 1.71
C ASP A 30 9.29 6.90 3.19
N THR A 31 9.67 8.04 3.78
CA THR A 31 9.39 8.35 5.18
C THR A 31 7.90 8.64 5.40
N LEU A 32 7.27 9.38 4.49
CA LEU A 32 5.83 9.65 4.58
C LEU A 32 5.00 8.37 4.44
N LEU A 33 5.35 7.50 3.48
CA LEU A 33 4.68 6.20 3.29
C LEU A 33 4.88 5.28 4.49
N ALA A 34 6.09 5.26 5.08
CA ALA A 34 6.35 4.50 6.31
C ALA A 34 5.54 5.01 7.51
N LEU A 35 5.38 6.33 7.66
CA LEU A 35 4.54 6.93 8.69
C LEU A 35 3.06 6.56 8.50
N VAL A 36 2.55 6.66 7.27
CA VAL A 36 1.16 6.27 6.98
C VAL A 36 0.93 4.78 7.26
N ARG A 37 1.87 3.91 6.86
CA ARG A 37 1.78 2.48 7.16
C ARG A 37 1.75 2.22 8.66
N LYS A 38 2.61 2.89 9.43
CA LYS A 38 2.65 2.77 10.89
C LYS A 38 1.30 3.13 11.51
N ASP A 39 0.65 4.19 11.02
CA ASP A 39 -0.68 4.57 11.49
C ASP A 39 -1.74 3.53 11.09
N PHE A 40 -1.69 2.98 9.88
CA PHE A 40 -2.59 1.91 9.45
C PHE A 40 -2.45 0.63 10.29
N GLN A 41 -1.24 0.30 10.77
CA GLN A 41 -1.02 -0.85 11.66
C GLN A 41 -1.67 -0.68 13.04
N THR A 42 -2.04 0.54 13.44
CA THR A 42 -2.76 0.78 14.70
C THR A 42 -4.27 0.59 14.59
N ILE A 43 -4.79 0.44 13.37
CA ILE A 43 -6.22 0.27 13.13
C ILE A 43 -6.63 -1.14 13.56
N PRO A 44 -7.66 -1.28 14.42
CA PRO A 44 -8.11 -2.59 14.86
C PRO A 44 -8.70 -3.39 13.70
N ASP A 45 -8.21 -4.61 13.53
CA ASP A 45 -8.75 -5.58 12.58
C ASP A 45 -9.66 -6.56 13.33
N THR A 46 -10.97 -6.52 13.03
CA THR A 46 -11.97 -7.36 13.71
C THR A 46 -12.10 -8.73 13.07
N ARG A 47 -11.31 -9.04 12.03
CA ARG A 47 -11.32 -10.34 11.36
C ARG A 47 -10.55 -11.37 12.19
N ALA A 48 -10.75 -12.64 11.88
CA ALA A 48 -10.02 -13.74 12.53
C ALA A 48 -8.53 -13.73 12.18
N ASP A 49 -7.71 -14.27 13.08
CA ASP A 49 -6.24 -14.35 12.97
C ASP A 49 -5.74 -15.12 11.73
N ASN A 50 -6.61 -15.88 11.07
CA ASN A 50 -6.30 -16.59 9.82
C ASN A 50 -6.38 -15.71 8.56
N ALA A 51 -6.53 -14.39 8.72
CA ALA A 51 -6.52 -13.44 7.62
C ALA A 51 -5.19 -13.48 6.85
N LYS A 52 -5.25 -13.84 5.56
CA LYS A 52 -4.07 -13.94 4.69
C LYS A 52 -3.50 -12.58 4.26
N ILE A 53 -4.32 -11.54 4.32
CA ILE A 53 -3.96 -10.17 3.93
C ILE A 53 -4.22 -9.29 5.14
N SER A 54 -3.16 -8.64 5.61
CA SER A 54 -3.24 -7.70 6.72
C SER A 54 -3.99 -6.43 6.31
N LEU A 55 -4.62 -5.78 7.28
CA LEU A 55 -5.38 -4.56 7.02
C LEU A 55 -4.49 -3.41 6.52
N ASP A 56 -3.25 -3.31 7.02
CA ASP A 56 -2.29 -2.32 6.56
C ASP A 56 -1.87 -2.53 5.10
N ASP A 57 -1.72 -3.78 4.63
CA ASP A 57 -1.45 -4.06 3.21
C ASP A 57 -2.64 -3.66 2.32
N ALA A 58 -3.88 -3.90 2.77
CA ALA A 58 -5.06 -3.47 2.02
C ALA A 58 -5.17 -1.94 1.94
N LEU A 59 -4.90 -1.25 3.04
CA LEU A 59 -4.91 0.21 3.11
C LEU A 59 -3.78 0.84 2.29
N MET A 60 -2.57 0.28 2.36
CA MET A 60 -1.44 0.71 1.52
C MET A 60 -1.71 0.45 0.03
N SER A 61 -2.44 -0.62 -0.30
CA SER A 61 -2.86 -0.90 -1.68
C SER A 61 -3.88 0.12 -2.19
N ALA A 62 -4.85 0.53 -1.36
CA ALA A 62 -5.77 1.60 -1.71
C ALA A 62 -5.04 2.94 -1.88
N LEU A 63 -4.10 3.26 -0.99
CA LEU A 63 -3.26 4.45 -1.12
C LEU A 63 -2.47 4.43 -2.43
N ALA A 64 -1.88 3.28 -2.78
CA ALA A 64 -1.15 3.11 -4.04
C ALA A 64 -2.05 3.30 -5.25
N MET A 65 -3.25 2.72 -5.25
CA MET A 65 -4.24 2.92 -6.31
C MET A 65 -4.54 4.40 -6.54
N PHE A 66 -4.78 5.17 -5.47
CA PHE A 66 -5.03 6.61 -5.58
C PHE A 66 -3.81 7.40 -6.05
N GLN A 67 -2.61 7.11 -5.53
CA GLN A 67 -1.39 7.79 -5.95
C GLN A 67 -1.01 7.51 -7.41
N LEU A 68 -1.22 6.28 -7.87
CA LEU A 68 -0.97 5.87 -9.25
C LEU A 68 -2.09 6.27 -10.22
N LYS A 69 -3.17 6.86 -9.70
CA LYS A 69 -4.35 7.31 -10.46
C LYS A 69 -4.98 6.19 -11.28
N ASP A 70 -5.03 4.99 -10.72
CA ASP A 70 -5.73 3.89 -11.38
C ASP A 70 -7.24 4.19 -11.41
N PRO A 71 -7.91 4.07 -12.56
CA PRO A 71 -9.29 4.54 -12.73
C PRO A 71 -10.34 3.67 -12.02
N SER A 72 -9.94 2.51 -11.49
CA SER A 72 -10.81 1.60 -10.74
C SER A 72 -9.99 0.55 -9.98
N LEU A 73 -10.64 -0.11 -9.01
CA LEU A 73 -10.08 -1.28 -8.32
C LEU A 73 -9.70 -2.40 -9.31
N LEU A 74 -10.49 -2.59 -10.37
CA LEU A 74 -10.21 -3.58 -11.40
C LEU A 74 -8.97 -3.22 -12.23
N ALA A 75 -8.75 -1.93 -12.50
CA ALA A 75 -7.54 -1.47 -13.18
C ALA A 75 -6.28 -1.70 -12.31
N PHE A 76 -6.39 -1.42 -11.01
CA PHE A 76 -5.33 -1.73 -10.04
C PHE A 76 -5.04 -3.24 -9.96
N ASP A 77 -6.07 -4.09 -9.94
CA ASP A 77 -5.87 -5.56 -9.95
C ASP A 77 -5.19 -6.05 -11.24
N LYS A 78 -5.43 -5.40 -12.39
CA LYS A 78 -4.68 -5.68 -13.62
C LYS A 78 -3.22 -5.24 -13.50
N ARG A 79 -2.94 -4.06 -12.94
CA ARG A 79 -1.56 -3.57 -12.68
C ARG A 79 -0.79 -4.53 -11.80
N ARG A 80 -1.37 -4.93 -10.67
CA ARG A 80 -0.83 -5.94 -9.74
C ARG A 80 -0.33 -7.20 -10.46
N ARG A 81 -1.05 -7.66 -11.47
CA ARG A 81 -0.70 -8.88 -12.22
C ARG A 81 0.39 -8.66 -13.27
N GLY A 82 0.65 -7.41 -13.68
CA GLY A 82 1.59 -7.08 -14.76
C GLY A 82 2.89 -6.43 -14.31
N GLU A 83 2.85 -5.58 -13.28
CA GLU A 83 3.98 -4.78 -12.78
C GLU A 83 3.88 -4.54 -11.25
N PRO A 84 3.96 -5.59 -10.40
CA PRO A 84 3.81 -5.42 -8.94
C PRO A 84 5.05 -4.86 -8.25
N GLU A 85 6.18 -4.72 -8.94
CA GLU A 85 7.47 -4.39 -8.32
C GLU A 85 7.43 -3.07 -7.55
N ASN A 86 6.78 -2.06 -8.12
CA ASN A 86 6.63 -0.75 -7.48
C ASN A 86 5.70 -0.80 -6.25
N LEU A 87 4.70 -1.69 -6.26
CA LEU A 87 3.77 -1.88 -5.15
C LEU A 87 4.50 -2.47 -3.93
N HIS A 88 5.44 -3.38 -4.17
CA HIS A 88 6.28 -3.94 -3.13
C HIS A 88 7.39 -2.99 -2.67
N THR A 89 8.07 -2.31 -3.61
CA THR A 89 9.27 -1.52 -3.29
C THR A 89 8.96 -0.12 -2.77
N VAL A 90 8.06 0.62 -3.42
CA VAL A 90 7.71 2.01 -3.05
C VAL A 90 6.67 2.03 -1.93
N PHE A 91 5.62 1.23 -2.07
CA PHE A 91 4.51 1.21 -1.11
C PHE A 91 4.69 0.18 0.01
N GLY A 92 5.72 -0.68 -0.08
CA GLY A 92 6.04 -1.66 0.95
C GLY A 92 5.00 -2.78 1.09
N ILE A 93 4.02 -2.91 0.20
CA ILE A 93 2.91 -3.85 0.35
C ILE A 93 3.47 -5.28 0.35
N THR A 94 3.13 -6.11 1.35
CA THR A 94 3.65 -7.48 1.41
C THR A 94 2.80 -8.42 0.55
N THR A 95 1.48 -8.37 0.72
CA THR A 95 0.51 -9.16 -0.04
C THR A 95 -0.49 -8.24 -0.70
N ILE A 96 -0.46 -8.15 -2.02
CA ILE A 96 -1.35 -7.23 -2.76
C ILE A 96 -2.74 -7.89 -2.95
N PRO A 97 -3.82 -7.35 -2.36
CA PRO A 97 -5.19 -7.84 -2.54
C PRO A 97 -5.68 -7.68 -3.99
N CYS A 98 -6.61 -8.53 -4.41
CA CYS A 98 -7.40 -8.29 -5.62
C CYS A 98 -8.52 -7.25 -5.36
N ASP A 99 -9.23 -6.86 -6.41
CA ASP A 99 -10.29 -5.85 -6.33
C ASP A 99 -11.40 -6.23 -5.33
N SER A 100 -11.90 -7.47 -5.38
CA SER A 100 -12.93 -7.98 -4.46
C SER A 100 -12.43 -8.07 -3.02
N GLN A 101 -11.16 -8.43 -2.82
CA GLN A 101 -10.54 -8.43 -1.50
C GLN A 101 -10.44 -7.00 -0.96
N MET A 102 -10.00 -6.03 -1.76
CA MET A 102 -9.96 -4.64 -1.30
C MET A 102 -11.33 -4.12 -0.88
N ARG A 103 -12.40 -4.38 -1.66
CA ARG A 103 -13.77 -4.00 -1.25
C ARG A 103 -14.15 -4.63 0.08
N THR A 104 -14.00 -5.95 0.20
CA THR A 104 -14.35 -6.70 1.41
C THR A 104 -13.63 -6.17 2.66
N LEU A 105 -12.39 -5.70 2.51
CA LEU A 105 -11.58 -5.19 3.61
C LEU A 105 -11.83 -3.73 3.94
N LEU A 106 -12.11 -2.90 2.94
CA LEU A 106 -12.14 -1.45 3.09
C LEU A 106 -13.56 -0.89 3.22
N ASP A 107 -14.57 -1.52 2.61
CA ASP A 107 -15.96 -1.08 2.69
C ASP A 107 -16.51 -1.03 4.14
N PRO A 108 -16.19 -1.99 5.05
CA PRO A 108 -16.65 -1.91 6.43
C PRO A 108 -15.81 -0.98 7.32
N LEU A 109 -14.71 -0.42 6.81
CA LEU A 109 -13.79 0.38 7.62
C LEU A 109 -14.39 1.75 7.96
N ALA A 110 -14.46 2.08 9.24
CA ALA A 110 -14.90 3.40 9.67
C ALA A 110 -13.90 4.49 9.23
N LEU A 111 -14.39 5.49 8.50
CA LEU A 111 -13.56 6.58 7.96
C LEU A 111 -12.84 7.40 9.05
N SER A 112 -13.31 7.36 10.30
CA SER A 112 -12.66 7.99 11.46
C SER A 112 -11.22 7.51 11.65
N PHE A 113 -10.91 6.27 11.28
CA PHE A 113 -9.55 5.72 11.37
C PHE A 113 -8.57 6.38 10.39
N LEU A 114 -9.05 6.93 9.28
CA LEU A 114 -8.21 7.59 8.28
C LEU A 114 -7.77 9.00 8.71
N ARG A 115 -8.31 9.54 9.80
CA ARG A 115 -7.93 10.85 10.32
C ARG A 115 -6.50 10.89 10.85
N ALA A 116 -6.05 9.83 11.53
CA ALA A 116 -4.70 9.74 12.07
C ALA A 116 -3.61 9.82 10.99
N PRO A 117 -3.60 8.95 9.96
CA PRO A 117 -2.58 8.98 8.90
C PRO A 117 -2.56 10.32 8.16
N PHE A 118 -3.72 10.93 7.89
CA PHE A 118 -3.79 12.24 7.27
C PHE A 118 -3.09 13.32 8.13
N ARG A 119 -3.38 13.36 9.44
CA ARG A 119 -2.77 14.35 10.35
C ARG A 119 -1.27 14.12 10.53
N THR A 120 -0.82 12.87 10.52
CA THR A 120 0.60 12.53 10.64
C THR A 120 1.39 13.08 9.47
N VAL A 121 0.90 12.90 8.24
CA VAL A 121 1.52 13.48 7.04
C VAL A 121 1.47 15.01 7.09
N PHE A 122 0.31 15.59 7.42
CA PHE A 122 0.16 17.05 7.49
C PHE A 122 1.13 17.70 8.48
N ARG A 123 1.42 17.04 9.60
CA ARG A 123 2.38 17.54 10.59
C ARG A 123 3.82 17.63 10.08
N GLN A 124 4.20 16.83 9.08
CA GLN A 124 5.56 16.86 8.51
C GLN A 124 5.79 18.06 7.58
N VAL A 125 4.72 18.74 7.14
CA VAL A 125 4.79 19.90 6.23
C VAL A 125 4.54 21.24 6.92
N GLN A 126 4.26 21.24 8.22
CA GLN A 126 4.16 22.45 9.06
C GLN A 126 5.55 22.84 9.58
#